data_AF-A0A166I4N7-F1
#
_entry.id   AF-A0A166I4N7-F1
#
_cell.length_a   1.000
_cell.length_b   1.000
_cell.length_c   1.000
_cell.angle_alpha   90.00
_cell.angle_beta   90.00
_cell.angle_gamma   90.00
#
_symmetry.space_group_name_H-M   'P 1'
#
loop_
_entity.id
_entity.type
_entity.pdbx_description
1 polymer ?
#
loop_
_entity_poly.entity_id
_entity_poly.type
_entity_poly.pdbx_seq_one_letter_code
_entity_poly.pdbx_strand_id
1 'polypeptide(L)'
;MPHVALWHWSLDNADGRQSSSTTYHALGMYETAATYMKDSGFVALVDELILTPGALGVDNFFAALNATLAHGVCTQEDGTGKPTLNSLCEVLRLLDVPPMHPHLRQHGVHESLVRFAADMVRINPSNASPQYLEGVWTLAVSITRRLLEDGSRLGSAQIVEGVRGEDVITLISSMLDWIAMANVRDGARREDAVCQLIKLLEPTILTLQAKRKRNTLAKVFTAGLKKQARADWWPSLRAMQAVRYWIPPTETYQIIVHDAAVREWTHLGEALGLSMELEQKRYEQEAARRCAWFACPSHRTTPNESITLLSCKGCGDARYCGRACQISDWNLKEGGHKRKCRRLKGST
;
A
#
# COMPACT_ATOMS: atom_id res chain seq x y z
N MET A 1 -15.11 -21.11 22.27
CA MET A 1 -14.04 -20.62 23.18
C MET A 1 -13.03 -19.76 22.39
N PRO A 2 -13.40 -18.54 21.97
CA PRO A 2 -12.51 -17.64 21.21
C PRO A 2 -11.34 -17.08 22.05
N HIS A 3 -11.48 -17.08 23.38
CA HIS A 3 -10.47 -16.60 24.33
C HIS A 3 -9.17 -17.41 24.29
N VAL A 4 -9.22 -18.71 24.01
CA VAL A 4 -8.04 -19.59 23.94
C VAL A 4 -7.15 -19.22 22.74
N ALA A 5 -7.74 -18.66 21.68
CA ALA A 5 -7.03 -18.28 20.47
C ALA A 5 -6.15 -17.05 20.61
N LEU A 6 -6.78 -15.99 21.12
CA LEU A 6 -6.11 -14.75 21.41
C LEU A 6 -5.09 -14.96 22.53
N TRP A 7 -5.40 -15.82 23.50
CA TRP A 7 -4.50 -16.26 24.57
C TRP A 7 -3.26 -16.99 24.01
N HIS A 8 -3.40 -17.96 23.11
CA HIS A 8 -2.25 -18.64 22.51
C HIS A 8 -1.42 -17.71 21.61
N TRP A 9 -2.06 -16.81 20.85
CA TRP A 9 -1.35 -15.75 20.13
C TRP A 9 -0.53 -14.85 21.06
N SER A 10 -1.03 -14.60 22.27
CA SER A 10 -0.34 -13.77 23.27
C SER A 10 0.79 -14.52 23.96
N LEU A 11 0.61 -15.81 24.26
CA LEU A 11 1.65 -16.67 24.85
C LEU A 11 2.82 -16.92 23.90
N ASP A 12 2.54 -17.19 22.61
CA ASP A 12 3.57 -17.46 21.61
C ASP A 12 4.48 -16.24 21.35
N ASN A 13 3.97 -15.02 21.58
CA ASN A 13 4.69 -13.77 21.37
C ASN A 13 5.36 -13.21 22.64
N ALA A 14 4.97 -13.65 23.84
CA ALA A 14 5.58 -13.19 25.09
C ALA A 14 6.91 -13.92 25.41
N ASP A 15 7.07 -15.18 24.99
CA ASP A 15 8.20 -16.03 25.42
C ASP A 15 9.22 -16.37 24.31
N GLY A 16 9.07 -15.85 23.09
CA GLY A 16 10.02 -16.07 21.99
C GLY A 16 10.20 -17.55 21.59
N ARG A 17 9.30 -18.45 22.01
CA ARG A 17 9.32 -19.87 21.66
C ARG A 17 8.19 -20.18 20.67
N GLN A 18 8.60 -20.80 19.56
CA GLN A 18 7.78 -21.15 18.41
C GLN A 18 6.64 -22.12 18.75
N SER A 19 5.40 -21.70 18.52
CA SER A 19 4.25 -22.61 18.27
C SER A 19 3.19 -21.95 17.38
N SER A 20 3.60 -21.52 16.17
CA SER A 20 2.71 -20.91 15.16
C SER A 20 1.41 -21.70 14.91
N SER A 21 1.43 -23.02 15.09
CA SER A 21 0.29 -23.93 14.93
C SER A 21 -0.93 -23.60 15.82
N THR A 22 -0.73 -23.15 17.05
CA THR A 22 -1.83 -23.01 18.03
C THR A 22 -2.60 -21.71 17.82
N THR A 23 -1.86 -20.64 17.55
CA THR A 23 -2.37 -19.34 17.11
C THR A 23 -3.27 -19.46 15.86
N TYR A 24 -2.81 -20.17 14.83
CA TYR A 24 -3.57 -20.32 13.58
C TYR A 24 -4.83 -21.17 13.73
N HIS A 25 -4.76 -22.27 14.51
CA HIS A 25 -5.94 -23.10 14.76
C HIS A 25 -7.06 -22.29 15.41
N ALA A 26 -6.67 -21.39 16.28
CA ALA A 26 -7.59 -20.70 17.13
C ALA A 26 -8.14 -19.41 16.49
N LEU A 27 -7.37 -18.73 15.63
CA LEU A 27 -7.91 -17.77 14.65
C LEU A 27 -8.92 -18.45 13.70
N GLY A 28 -8.70 -19.71 13.29
CA GLY A 28 -9.68 -20.49 12.52
C GLY A 28 -10.96 -20.83 13.31
N MET A 29 -10.86 -21.07 14.63
CA MET A 29 -12.03 -21.20 15.49
C MET A 29 -12.78 -19.87 15.67
N TYR A 30 -12.05 -18.75 15.68
CA TYR A 30 -12.61 -17.40 15.72
C TYR A 30 -13.37 -17.09 14.42
N GLU A 31 -12.80 -17.44 13.26
CA GLU A 31 -13.46 -17.34 11.96
C GLU A 31 -14.75 -18.16 11.92
N THR A 32 -14.72 -19.39 12.45
CA THR A 32 -15.92 -20.23 12.58
C THR A 32 -16.96 -19.54 13.47
N ALA A 33 -16.58 -19.08 14.66
CA ALA A 33 -17.50 -18.39 15.58
C ALA A 33 -18.08 -17.10 14.99
N ALA A 34 -17.26 -16.28 14.33
CA ALA A 34 -17.66 -15.03 13.69
C ALA A 34 -18.59 -15.25 12.48
N THR A 35 -18.45 -16.38 11.78
CA THR A 35 -19.37 -16.75 10.70
C THR A 35 -20.77 -17.12 11.23
N TYR A 36 -20.86 -17.56 12.50
CA TYR A 36 -22.13 -17.91 13.16
C TYR A 36 -22.69 -16.83 14.08
N MET A 37 -21.89 -15.82 14.44
CA MET A 37 -22.32 -14.69 15.28
C MET A 37 -22.89 -13.57 14.41
N LYS A 38 -24.09 -13.09 14.74
CA LYS A 38 -24.61 -11.82 14.20
C LYS A 38 -23.67 -10.68 14.58
N ASP A 39 -23.66 -9.58 13.81
CA ASP A 39 -22.78 -8.41 14.03
C ASP A 39 -22.72 -7.92 15.49
N SER A 40 -23.81 -8.03 16.24
CA SER A 40 -23.88 -7.66 17.67
C SER A 40 -23.02 -8.55 18.59
N GLY A 41 -22.77 -9.81 18.23
CA GLY A 41 -21.95 -10.73 19.00
C GLY A 41 -20.45 -10.47 18.86
N PHE A 42 -20.00 -10.02 17.68
CA PHE A 42 -18.59 -9.70 17.45
C PHE A 42 -18.16 -8.45 18.23
N VAL A 43 -18.98 -7.40 18.25
CA VAL A 43 -18.68 -6.17 19.01
C VAL A 43 -18.58 -6.47 20.51
N ALA A 44 -19.51 -7.24 21.06
CA ALA A 44 -19.48 -7.65 22.47
C ALA A 44 -18.21 -8.46 22.81
N LEU A 45 -17.76 -9.32 21.89
CA LEU A 45 -16.54 -10.11 22.06
C LEU A 45 -15.28 -9.23 22.05
N VAL A 46 -15.20 -8.23 21.18
CA VAL A 46 -14.09 -7.26 21.17
C VAL A 46 -14.07 -6.46 22.47
N ASP A 47 -15.23 -6.04 22.95
CA ASP A 47 -15.37 -5.31 24.21
C ASP A 47 -14.85 -6.15 25.41
N GLU A 48 -15.29 -7.41 25.49
CA GLU A 48 -14.90 -8.34 26.56
C GLU A 48 -13.40 -8.73 26.50
N LEU A 49 -12.87 -9.02 25.30
CA LEU A 49 -11.53 -9.62 25.17
C LEU A 49 -10.40 -8.62 24.97
N ILE A 50 -10.69 -7.42 24.47
CA ILE A 50 -9.67 -6.44 24.08
C ILE A 50 -9.81 -5.15 24.89
N LEU A 51 -11.02 -4.64 25.05
CA LEU A 51 -11.27 -3.34 25.69
C LEU A 51 -11.42 -3.42 27.21
N THR A 52 -11.83 -4.57 27.75
CA THR A 52 -12.07 -4.74 29.19
C THR A 52 -10.77 -4.68 30.01
N PRO A 53 -10.72 -3.93 31.12
CA PRO A 53 -9.56 -3.90 32.02
C PRO A 53 -9.16 -5.29 32.51
N GLY A 54 -7.89 -5.67 32.32
CA GLY A 54 -7.37 -7.01 32.67
C GLY A 54 -7.49 -8.06 31.57
N ALA A 55 -8.09 -7.73 30.42
CA ALA A 55 -8.05 -8.56 29.22
C ALA A 55 -6.70 -8.42 28.49
N LEU A 56 -6.61 -8.83 27.21
CA LEU A 56 -5.37 -8.73 26.41
C LEU A 56 -4.73 -7.33 26.47
N GLY A 57 -5.59 -6.31 26.55
CA GLY A 57 -5.22 -4.92 26.46
C GLY A 57 -5.08 -4.50 25.02
N VAL A 58 -5.96 -3.61 24.58
CA VAL A 58 -5.97 -3.01 23.26
C VAL A 58 -4.60 -2.46 22.84
N ASP A 59 -3.83 -1.92 23.79
CA ASP A 59 -2.49 -1.41 23.51
C ASP A 59 -1.46 -2.50 23.21
N ASN A 60 -1.49 -3.61 23.94
CA ASN A 60 -0.60 -4.75 23.69
C ASN A 60 -0.89 -5.36 22.33
N PHE A 61 -2.18 -5.50 21.99
CA PHE A 61 -2.61 -6.02 20.70
C PHE A 61 -2.06 -5.18 19.54
N PHE A 62 -2.29 -3.86 19.57
CA PHE A 62 -1.86 -2.98 18.48
C PHE A 62 -0.35 -2.78 18.43
N ALA A 63 0.35 -2.79 19.56
CA ALA A 63 1.81 -2.78 19.60
C ALA A 63 2.40 -4.02 18.90
N ALA A 64 1.87 -5.21 19.20
CA ALA A 64 2.32 -6.46 18.58
C ALA A 64 1.96 -6.55 17.09
N LEU A 65 0.75 -6.10 16.70
CA LEU A 65 0.37 -5.99 15.29
C LEU A 65 1.31 -5.05 14.53
N ASN A 66 1.59 -3.88 15.10
CA ASN A 66 2.51 -2.91 14.50
C ASN A 66 3.93 -3.47 14.36
N ALA A 67 4.46 -4.13 15.39
CA ALA A 67 5.77 -4.78 15.34
C ALA A 67 5.83 -5.86 14.24
N THR A 68 4.77 -6.68 14.12
CA THR A 68 4.68 -7.73 13.09
C THR A 68 4.75 -7.13 11.68
N LEU A 69 3.99 -6.06 11.43
CA LEU A 69 3.98 -5.34 10.16
C LEU A 69 5.33 -4.68 9.87
N ALA A 70 5.91 -4.02 10.88
CA ALA A 70 7.16 -3.26 10.74
C ALA A 70 8.38 -4.14 10.47
N HIS A 71 8.44 -5.33 11.05
CA HIS A 71 9.55 -6.26 10.85
C HIS A 71 9.37 -7.15 9.61
N GLY A 72 8.25 -7.05 8.90
CA GLY A 72 7.93 -7.95 7.81
C GLY A 72 7.84 -9.42 8.26
N VAL A 73 7.69 -9.68 9.57
CA VAL A 73 7.65 -11.03 10.17
C VAL A 73 6.39 -11.80 9.75
N CYS A 74 5.48 -11.14 9.05
CA CYS A 74 4.51 -11.80 8.19
C CYS A 74 5.12 -12.82 7.21
N THR A 75 6.44 -12.78 6.94
CA THR A 75 7.12 -13.79 6.13
C THR A 75 8.11 -14.56 7.02
N GLN A 76 7.78 -15.79 7.46
CA GLN A 76 8.74 -16.67 8.16
C GLN A 76 9.12 -17.94 7.38
N GLU A 77 10.23 -18.53 7.81
CA GLU A 77 11.21 -19.35 7.08
C GLU A 77 10.79 -20.77 6.68
N ASP A 78 9.60 -21.25 7.05
CA ASP A 78 9.18 -22.63 6.83
C ASP A 78 8.62 -22.93 5.42
N GLY A 79 8.67 -21.95 4.51
CA GLY A 79 8.20 -22.09 3.13
C GLY A 79 6.67 -22.15 2.98
N THR A 80 5.93 -22.15 4.09
CA THR A 80 4.46 -22.09 4.10
C THR A 80 3.93 -20.79 4.73
N GLY A 81 4.80 -20.02 5.36
CA GLY A 81 4.63 -18.71 6.02
C GLY A 81 3.92 -17.63 5.20
N LYS A 82 2.61 -17.80 5.00
CA LYS A 82 1.67 -16.73 4.79
C LYS A 82 1.10 -16.41 6.18
N PRO A 83 1.04 -15.15 6.63
CA PRO A 83 -0.02 -14.79 7.56
C PRO A 83 -1.28 -15.26 6.88
N THR A 84 -2.09 -16.06 7.56
CA THR A 84 -3.35 -16.45 6.96
C THR A 84 -4.05 -15.16 6.57
N LEU A 85 -4.47 -15.06 5.31
CA LEU A 85 -5.29 -13.94 4.82
C LEU A 85 -6.39 -13.61 5.86
N ASN A 86 -6.86 -14.66 6.55
CA ASN A 86 -7.76 -14.66 7.70
C ASN A 86 -7.31 -13.70 8.82
N SER A 87 -6.04 -13.69 9.23
CA SER A 87 -5.54 -12.75 10.25
C SER A 87 -5.71 -11.29 9.81
N LEU A 88 -5.46 -10.98 8.53
CA LEU A 88 -5.69 -9.65 7.96
C LEU A 88 -7.19 -9.33 7.86
N CYS A 89 -8.02 -10.32 7.54
CA CYS A 89 -9.47 -10.19 7.54
C CYS A 89 -10.04 -9.95 8.95
N GLU A 90 -9.46 -10.52 10.00
CA GLU A 90 -9.88 -10.23 11.37
C GLU A 90 -9.51 -8.79 11.77
N VAL A 91 -8.33 -8.30 11.36
CA VAL A 91 -7.99 -6.88 11.54
C VAL A 91 -9.01 -5.99 10.83
N LEU A 92 -9.46 -6.34 9.62
CA LEU A 92 -10.52 -5.59 8.92
C LEU A 92 -11.81 -5.47 9.75
N ARG A 93 -12.23 -6.55 10.42
CA ARG A 93 -13.42 -6.54 11.28
C ARG A 93 -13.24 -5.70 12.53
N LEU A 94 -12.02 -5.64 13.10
CA LEU A 94 -11.74 -4.75 14.24
C LEU A 94 -11.92 -3.27 13.88
N LEU A 95 -11.79 -2.90 12.60
CA LEU A 95 -12.05 -1.54 12.14
C LEU A 95 -13.55 -1.20 12.10
N ASP A 96 -14.45 -2.17 12.21
CA ASP A 96 -15.89 -1.94 12.37
C ASP A 96 -16.25 -1.53 13.81
N VAL A 97 -15.28 -1.49 14.71
CA VAL A 97 -15.44 -1.12 16.11
C VAL A 97 -14.78 0.25 16.34
N PRO A 98 -15.52 1.38 16.30
CA PRO A 98 -14.94 2.73 16.40
C PRO A 98 -14.01 2.97 17.60
N PRO A 99 -14.26 2.40 18.80
CA PRO A 99 -13.32 2.48 19.93
C PRO A 99 -11.90 1.98 19.64
N MET A 100 -11.69 1.17 18.59
CA MET A 100 -10.37 0.67 18.20
C MET A 100 -9.53 1.70 17.45
N HIS A 101 -10.15 2.69 16.79
CA HIS A 101 -9.44 3.63 15.93
C HIS A 101 -8.37 4.48 16.65
N PRO A 102 -8.61 5.04 17.86
CA PRO A 102 -7.60 5.78 18.60
C PRO A 102 -6.33 4.96 18.86
N HIS A 103 -6.46 3.69 19.18
CA HIS A 103 -5.32 2.80 19.42
C HIS A 103 -4.57 2.48 18.13
N LEU A 104 -5.29 2.25 17.02
CA LEU A 104 -4.66 2.06 15.71
C LEU A 104 -3.80 3.28 15.32
N ARG A 105 -4.29 4.49 15.60
CA ARG A 105 -3.55 5.76 15.40
C ARG A 105 -2.35 5.87 16.32
N GLN A 106 -2.53 5.61 17.61
CA GLN A 106 -1.50 5.73 18.64
C GLN A 106 -0.30 4.80 18.36
N HIS A 107 -0.56 3.58 17.89
CA HIS A 107 0.47 2.57 17.64
C HIS A 107 1.07 2.65 16.23
N GLY A 108 0.68 3.61 15.39
CA GLY A 108 1.28 3.79 14.06
C GLY A 108 1.03 2.63 13.08
N VAL A 109 -0.03 1.85 13.31
CA VAL A 109 -0.32 0.63 12.54
C VAL A 109 -0.55 0.93 11.05
N HIS A 110 -1.17 2.08 10.74
CA HIS A 110 -1.40 2.54 9.38
C HIS A 110 -0.09 2.69 8.60
N GLU A 111 0.91 3.35 9.19
CA GLU A 111 2.23 3.59 8.58
C GLU A 111 2.93 2.27 8.25
N SER A 112 3.00 1.36 9.23
CA SER A 112 3.65 0.05 9.06
C SER A 112 2.94 -0.81 8.02
N LEU A 113 1.60 -0.78 7.99
CA LEU A 113 0.83 -1.51 7.00
C LEU A 113 1.02 -0.98 5.58
N VAL A 114 1.01 0.34 5.38
CA VAL A 114 1.25 0.93 4.06
C VAL A 114 2.64 0.58 3.56
N ARG A 115 3.66 0.68 4.42
CA ARG A 115 5.03 0.28 4.06
C ARG A 115 5.10 -1.19 3.68
N PHE A 116 4.53 -2.06 4.50
CA PHE A 116 4.47 -3.49 4.22
C PHE A 116 3.81 -3.77 2.86
N ALA A 117 2.65 -3.17 2.59
CA ALA A 117 1.95 -3.30 1.32
C ALA A 117 2.79 -2.83 0.13
N ALA A 118 3.40 -1.63 0.25
CA ALA A 118 4.23 -1.05 -0.80
C ALA A 118 5.49 -1.89 -1.08
N ASP A 119 6.13 -2.40 -0.05
CA ASP A 119 7.31 -3.25 -0.15
C ASP A 119 6.98 -4.58 -0.83
N MET A 120 5.83 -5.17 -0.55
CA MET A 120 5.39 -6.39 -1.23
C MET A 120 5.24 -6.21 -2.74
N VAL A 121 4.68 -5.06 -3.18
CA VAL A 121 4.52 -4.76 -4.61
C VAL A 121 5.85 -4.45 -5.28
N ARG A 122 6.70 -3.66 -4.61
CA ARG A 122 7.92 -3.12 -5.22
C ARG A 122 9.09 -4.10 -5.14
N ILE A 123 9.31 -4.74 -4.00
CA ILE A 123 10.49 -5.57 -3.77
C ILE A 123 10.26 -6.99 -4.25
N ASN A 124 9.04 -7.53 -4.09
CA ASN A 124 8.83 -8.97 -4.23
C ASN A 124 7.53 -9.40 -4.93
N PRO A 125 7.15 -8.80 -6.08
CA PRO A 125 5.88 -9.11 -6.74
C PRO A 125 5.80 -10.57 -7.22
N SER A 126 6.93 -11.23 -7.46
CA SER A 126 6.97 -12.60 -7.98
C SER A 126 6.80 -13.69 -6.92
N ASN A 127 7.08 -13.40 -5.64
CA ASN A 127 7.04 -14.42 -4.58
C ASN A 127 5.73 -14.41 -3.79
N ALA A 128 4.94 -13.34 -3.88
CA ALA A 128 3.63 -13.27 -3.22
C ALA A 128 2.52 -13.77 -4.16
N SER A 129 1.63 -14.62 -3.65
CA SER A 129 0.42 -14.99 -4.39
C SER A 129 -0.45 -13.75 -4.63
N PRO A 130 -1.04 -13.54 -5.83
CA PRO A 130 -1.88 -12.38 -6.11
C PRO A 130 -3.00 -12.14 -5.10
N GLN A 131 -3.63 -13.20 -4.57
CA GLN A 131 -4.69 -13.12 -3.56
C GLN A 131 -4.18 -12.52 -2.24
N TYR A 132 -2.95 -12.85 -1.86
CA TYR A 132 -2.32 -12.32 -0.65
C TYR A 132 -1.99 -10.84 -0.79
N LEU A 133 -1.44 -10.44 -1.94
CA LEU A 133 -1.25 -9.01 -2.26
C LEU A 133 -2.59 -8.27 -2.19
N GLU A 134 -3.64 -8.83 -2.81
CA GLU A 134 -4.98 -8.25 -2.80
C GLU A 134 -5.54 -8.07 -1.39
N GLY A 135 -5.38 -9.06 -0.52
CA GLY A 135 -5.81 -8.98 0.88
C GLY A 135 -5.11 -7.87 1.66
N VAL A 136 -3.78 -7.78 1.54
CA VAL A 136 -3.00 -6.73 2.23
C VAL A 136 -3.39 -5.33 1.72
N TRP A 137 -3.57 -5.17 0.41
CA TRP A 137 -4.02 -3.89 -0.17
C TRP A 137 -5.42 -3.52 0.27
N THR A 138 -6.34 -4.48 0.24
CA THR A 138 -7.73 -4.26 0.68
C THR A 138 -7.76 -3.82 2.14
N LEU A 139 -6.96 -4.44 3.00
CA LEU A 139 -6.79 -4.02 4.39
C LEU A 139 -6.25 -2.59 4.48
N ALA A 140 -5.17 -2.28 3.77
CA ALA A 140 -4.52 -0.97 3.85
C ALA A 140 -5.41 0.18 3.32
N VAL A 141 -6.15 -0.04 2.22
CA VAL A 141 -7.15 0.90 1.71
C VAL A 141 -8.30 1.07 2.69
N SER A 142 -8.81 -0.03 3.24
CA SER A 142 -9.94 0.00 4.18
C SER A 142 -9.59 0.75 5.47
N ILE A 143 -8.40 0.51 6.04
CA ILE A 143 -7.89 1.27 7.20
C ILE A 143 -7.78 2.74 6.85
N THR A 144 -7.12 3.06 5.73
CA THR A 144 -6.94 4.46 5.31
C THR A 144 -8.29 5.16 5.15
N ARG A 145 -9.24 4.53 4.46
CA ARG A 145 -10.59 5.07 4.25
C ARG A 145 -11.29 5.33 5.58
N ARG A 146 -11.36 4.32 6.45
CA ARG A 146 -12.06 4.42 7.74
C ARG A 146 -11.46 5.49 8.63
N LEU A 147 -10.13 5.59 8.71
CA LEU A 147 -9.47 6.63 9.51
C LEU A 147 -9.78 8.04 9.01
N LEU A 148 -9.82 8.24 7.68
CA LEU A 148 -10.17 9.52 7.05
C LEU A 148 -11.66 9.87 7.23
N GLU A 149 -12.55 8.89 7.09
CA GLU A 149 -13.99 9.05 7.30
C GLU A 149 -14.32 9.34 8.77
N ASP A 150 -13.72 8.61 9.70
CA ASP A 150 -13.88 8.79 11.13
C ASP A 150 -13.41 10.19 11.56
N GLY A 151 -12.23 10.60 11.12
CA GLY A 151 -11.75 11.95 11.39
C GLY A 151 -12.60 13.04 10.71
N SER A 152 -13.26 12.73 9.59
CA SER A 152 -14.24 13.65 8.96
C SER A 152 -15.48 13.85 9.82
N ARG A 153 -15.94 12.81 10.52
CA ARG A 153 -17.06 12.88 11.47
C ARG A 153 -16.69 13.66 12.74
N LEU A 154 -15.47 13.49 13.23
CA LEU A 154 -14.96 14.18 14.42
C LEU A 154 -14.59 15.65 14.17
N GLY A 155 -14.56 16.07 12.91
CA GLY A 155 -14.32 17.43 12.49
C GLY A 155 -12.93 17.67 11.91
N SER A 156 -12.78 18.78 11.19
CA SER A 156 -11.66 18.99 10.27
C SER A 156 -10.24 18.93 10.84
N ALA A 157 -10.09 19.02 12.16
CA ALA A 157 -8.78 18.93 12.79
C ALA A 157 -8.29 17.51 13.03
N GLN A 158 -9.21 16.55 13.17
CA GLN A 158 -8.92 15.16 13.49
C GLN A 158 -8.96 14.24 12.25
N ILE A 159 -9.38 14.76 11.09
CA ILE A 159 -9.40 14.03 9.79
C ILE A 159 -8.14 13.20 9.54
N VAL A 160 -6.99 13.75 9.92
CA VAL A 160 -5.67 13.23 9.55
C VAL A 160 -4.87 12.72 10.75
N GLU A 161 -5.48 12.66 11.93
CA GLU A 161 -4.79 12.17 13.11
C GLU A 161 -4.45 10.68 12.94
N GLY A 162 -3.18 10.33 13.12
CA GLY A 162 -2.65 8.99 12.91
C GLY A 162 -2.55 8.53 11.44
N VAL A 163 -2.77 9.42 10.46
CA VAL A 163 -2.60 9.13 9.04
C VAL A 163 -1.59 10.11 8.46
N ARG A 164 -0.48 9.61 7.91
CA ARG A 164 0.53 10.46 7.26
C ARG A 164 0.18 10.68 5.80
N GLY A 165 0.34 11.91 5.32
CA GLY A 165 0.07 12.24 3.93
C GLY A 165 0.96 11.47 2.95
N GLU A 166 2.22 11.21 3.33
CA GLU A 166 3.14 10.40 2.52
C GLU A 166 2.63 8.97 2.34
N ASP A 167 2.07 8.38 3.39
CA ASP A 167 1.65 6.99 3.38
C ASP A 167 0.40 6.83 2.48
N VAL A 168 -0.51 7.81 2.49
CA VAL A 168 -1.68 7.83 1.58
C VAL A 168 -1.26 7.84 0.10
N ILE A 169 -0.32 8.70 -0.28
CA ILE A 169 0.17 8.75 -1.68
C ILE A 169 0.94 7.48 -2.03
N THR A 170 1.77 7.00 -1.11
CA THR A 170 2.53 5.76 -1.30
C THR A 170 1.56 4.64 -1.61
N LEU A 171 0.55 4.43 -0.76
CA LEU A 171 -0.50 3.42 -0.91
C LEU A 171 -1.14 3.47 -2.31
N ILE A 172 -1.66 4.63 -2.73
CA ILE A 172 -2.32 4.79 -4.03
C ILE A 172 -1.35 4.50 -5.17
N SER A 173 -0.14 5.07 -5.13
CA SER A 173 0.84 4.91 -6.20
C SER A 173 1.28 3.46 -6.38
N SER A 174 1.49 2.71 -5.30
CA SER A 174 1.84 1.29 -5.36
C SER A 174 0.69 0.42 -5.82
N MET A 175 -0.57 0.78 -5.53
CA MET A 175 -1.71 0.07 -6.12
C MET A 175 -1.78 0.29 -7.63
N LEU A 176 -1.57 1.53 -8.09
CA LEU A 176 -1.52 1.85 -9.53
C LEU A 176 -0.35 1.13 -10.21
N ASP A 177 0.82 1.07 -9.57
CA ASP A 177 1.95 0.30 -10.07
C ASP A 177 1.61 -1.20 -10.16
N TRP A 178 0.91 -1.74 -9.16
CA TRP A 178 0.48 -3.13 -9.16
C TRP A 178 -0.55 -3.42 -10.26
N ILE A 179 -1.52 -2.53 -10.47
CA ILE A 179 -2.46 -2.60 -11.58
C ILE A 179 -1.70 -2.58 -12.91
N ALA A 180 -0.68 -1.72 -13.02
CA ALA A 180 0.14 -1.62 -14.23
C ALA A 180 1.02 -2.85 -14.51
N MET A 181 1.36 -3.62 -13.47
CA MET A 181 2.11 -4.87 -13.58
C MET A 181 1.22 -6.11 -13.76
N ALA A 182 -0.01 -6.07 -13.23
CA ALA A 182 -0.91 -7.20 -13.24
C ALA A 182 -1.44 -7.46 -14.65
N ASN A 183 -1.80 -8.72 -14.92
CA ASN A 183 -2.48 -9.06 -16.15
C ASN A 183 -3.81 -8.30 -16.22
N VAL A 184 -4.09 -7.69 -17.36
CA VAL A 184 -5.18 -6.75 -17.63
C VAL A 184 -6.56 -7.28 -17.15
N ARG A 185 -6.75 -8.62 -17.16
CA ARG A 185 -8.02 -9.26 -16.81
C ARG A 185 -8.48 -9.10 -15.36
N ASP A 186 -7.57 -8.90 -14.41
CA ASP A 186 -7.89 -8.79 -12.98
C ASP A 186 -7.89 -7.34 -12.45
N GLY A 187 -7.69 -6.35 -13.33
CA GLY A 187 -7.45 -4.95 -12.95
C GLY A 187 -8.68 -4.20 -12.41
N ALA A 188 -9.87 -4.49 -12.93
CA ALA A 188 -11.01 -3.57 -12.77
C ALA A 188 -11.50 -3.39 -11.32
N ARG A 189 -11.52 -4.45 -10.50
CA ARG A 189 -11.90 -4.32 -9.07
C ARG A 189 -10.89 -3.47 -8.29
N ARG A 190 -9.61 -3.58 -8.65
CA ARG A 190 -8.51 -2.87 -7.99
C ARG A 190 -8.54 -1.39 -8.36
N GLU A 191 -8.78 -1.10 -9.63
CA GLU A 191 -8.92 0.27 -10.12
C GLU A 191 -10.12 0.99 -9.47
N ASP A 192 -11.26 0.31 -9.28
CA ASP A 192 -12.41 0.90 -8.58
C ASP A 192 -12.10 1.26 -7.13
N ALA A 193 -11.44 0.37 -6.38
CA ALA A 193 -11.02 0.65 -5.00
C ALA A 193 -10.07 1.85 -4.91
N VAL A 194 -9.12 1.98 -5.85
CA VAL A 194 -8.23 3.15 -5.95
C VAL A 194 -9.03 4.42 -6.26
N CYS A 195 -9.94 4.36 -7.22
CA CYS A 195 -10.78 5.51 -7.59
C CYS A 195 -11.62 6.00 -6.41
N GLN A 196 -12.22 5.09 -5.64
CA GLN A 196 -13.00 5.44 -4.45
C GLN A 196 -12.15 6.15 -3.40
N LEU A 197 -10.92 5.66 -3.15
CA LEU A 197 -10.00 6.31 -2.22
C LEU A 197 -9.58 7.70 -2.70
N ILE A 198 -9.29 7.87 -4.00
CA ILE A 198 -8.94 9.18 -4.57
C ILE A 198 -10.12 10.16 -4.44
N LYS A 199 -11.33 9.73 -4.78
CA LYS A 199 -12.56 10.55 -4.67
C LYS A 199 -12.86 10.99 -3.24
N LEU A 200 -12.49 10.19 -2.24
CA LEU A 200 -12.58 10.58 -0.83
C LEU A 200 -11.54 11.64 -0.46
N LEU A 201 -10.33 11.55 -1.03
CA LEU A 201 -9.23 12.43 -0.69
C LEU A 201 -9.35 13.83 -1.28
N GLU A 202 -9.86 13.97 -2.50
CA GLU A 202 -9.96 15.27 -3.15
C GLU A 202 -10.72 16.34 -2.32
N PRO A 203 -11.98 16.11 -1.88
CA PRO A 203 -12.69 17.09 -1.05
C PRO A 203 -12.01 17.30 0.31
N THR A 204 -11.36 16.25 0.83
CA THR A 204 -10.57 16.30 2.07
C THR A 204 -9.37 17.24 1.91
N ILE A 205 -8.63 17.13 0.81
CA ILE A 205 -7.48 17.98 0.50
C ILE A 205 -7.91 19.44 0.39
N LEU A 206 -8.98 19.73 -0.35
CA LEU A 206 -9.50 21.09 -0.50
C LEU A 206 -9.89 21.69 0.85
N THR A 207 -10.59 20.90 1.69
CA THR A 207 -10.98 21.31 3.05
C THR A 207 -9.78 21.60 3.94
N LEU A 208 -8.76 20.72 3.91
CA LEU A 208 -7.54 20.88 4.71
C LEU A 208 -6.68 22.05 4.22
N GLN A 209 -6.59 22.27 2.91
CA GLN A 209 -5.89 23.41 2.32
C GLN A 209 -6.52 24.74 2.74
N ALA A 210 -7.86 24.84 2.72
CA ALA A 210 -8.57 26.03 3.19
C ALA A 210 -8.28 26.35 4.68
N LYS A 211 -8.02 25.32 5.48
CA LYS A 211 -7.78 25.43 6.92
C LYS A 211 -6.29 25.44 7.31
N ARG A 212 -5.38 25.29 6.34
CA ARG A 212 -3.94 25.10 6.55
C ARG A 212 -3.27 26.18 7.41
N LYS A 213 -3.74 27.44 7.34
CA LYS A 213 -3.16 28.55 8.11
C LYS A 213 -3.44 28.44 9.62
N ARG A 214 -4.53 27.80 10.01
CA ARG A 214 -5.01 27.72 11.39
C ARG A 214 -4.79 26.35 12.03
N ASN A 215 -4.42 25.35 11.24
CA ASN A 215 -4.32 23.96 11.68
C ASN A 215 -2.97 23.34 11.30
N THR A 216 -2.15 23.08 12.32
CA THR A 216 -0.81 22.48 12.17
C THR A 216 -0.88 21.06 11.61
N LEU A 217 -1.83 20.24 12.03
CA LEU A 217 -2.01 18.87 11.52
C LEU A 217 -2.36 18.88 10.04
N ALA A 218 -3.32 19.72 9.63
CA ALA A 218 -3.67 19.91 8.22
C ALA A 218 -2.46 20.38 7.39
N LYS A 219 -1.62 21.27 7.94
CA LYS A 219 -0.39 21.74 7.30
C LYS A 219 0.64 20.63 7.13
N VAL A 220 0.87 19.81 8.16
CA VAL A 220 1.81 18.69 8.10
C VAL A 220 1.32 17.64 7.11
N PHE A 221 0.05 17.25 7.20
CA PHE A 221 -0.55 16.25 6.31
C PHE A 221 -0.50 16.68 4.84
N THR A 222 -0.95 17.90 4.52
CA THR A 222 -0.92 18.42 3.13
C THR A 222 0.50 18.58 2.59
N ALA A 223 1.47 18.93 3.45
CA ALA A 223 2.88 18.95 3.06
C ALA A 223 3.40 17.54 2.77
N GLY A 224 3.02 16.55 3.57
CA GLY A 224 3.35 15.13 3.36
C GLY A 224 2.79 14.58 2.06
N LEU A 225 1.49 14.81 1.79
CA LEU A 225 0.85 14.46 0.52
C LEU A 225 1.65 15.04 -0.66
N LYS A 226 1.93 16.35 -0.63
CA LYS A 226 2.64 17.02 -1.72
C LYS A 226 4.07 16.51 -1.90
N LYS A 227 4.78 16.28 -0.79
CA LYS A 227 6.15 15.77 -0.80
C LYS A 227 6.19 14.40 -1.48
N GLN A 228 5.33 13.47 -1.07
CA GLN A 228 5.32 12.13 -1.65
C GLN A 228 4.76 12.13 -3.07
N ALA A 229 3.75 12.96 -3.37
CA ALA A 229 3.19 13.04 -4.73
C ALA A 229 4.24 13.50 -5.74
N ARG A 230 5.15 14.40 -5.36
CA ARG A 230 6.31 14.71 -6.21
C ARG A 230 7.16 13.47 -6.50
N ALA A 231 7.40 12.59 -5.54
CA ALA A 231 8.17 11.37 -5.81
C ALA A 231 7.38 10.40 -6.71
N ASP A 232 6.08 10.25 -6.45
CA ASP A 232 5.34 9.07 -6.90
C ASP A 232 4.29 9.29 -7.99
N TRP A 233 3.75 10.50 -8.13
CA TRP A 233 2.61 10.81 -8.99
C TRP A 233 2.91 10.56 -10.47
N TRP A 234 3.90 11.26 -11.02
CA TRP A 234 4.24 11.14 -12.44
C TRP A 234 4.72 9.73 -12.84
N PRO A 235 5.63 9.06 -12.11
CA PRO A 235 6.04 7.70 -12.47
C PRO A 235 4.86 6.72 -12.56
N SER A 236 3.93 6.75 -11.58
CA SER A 236 2.76 5.88 -11.59
C SER A 236 1.73 6.28 -12.66
N LEU A 237 1.54 7.58 -12.91
CA LEU A 237 0.67 8.05 -14.01
C LEU A 237 1.20 7.57 -15.36
N ARG A 238 2.50 7.71 -15.60
CA ARG A 238 3.16 7.25 -16.82
C ARG A 238 3.05 5.73 -16.98
N ALA A 239 3.18 4.97 -15.89
CA ALA A 239 3.00 3.52 -15.91
C ALA A 239 1.57 3.14 -16.33
N MET A 240 0.55 3.79 -15.75
CA MET A 240 -0.84 3.59 -16.14
C MET A 240 -1.10 3.96 -17.61
N GLN A 241 -0.63 5.13 -18.05
CA GLN A 241 -0.74 5.53 -19.47
C GLN A 241 -0.09 4.53 -20.43
N ALA A 242 1.01 3.89 -20.03
CA ALA A 242 1.64 2.85 -20.84
C ALA A 242 0.77 1.58 -20.91
N VAL A 243 0.08 1.22 -19.82
CA VAL A 243 -0.82 0.06 -19.74
C VAL A 243 -2.00 0.22 -20.69
N ARG A 244 -2.51 1.43 -20.84
CA ARG A 244 -3.66 1.74 -21.72
C ARG A 244 -3.51 1.22 -23.15
N TYR A 245 -2.28 1.17 -23.69
CA TYR A 245 -1.98 0.65 -25.03
C TYR A 245 -2.05 -0.88 -25.15
N TRP A 246 -2.00 -1.59 -24.02
CA TRP A 246 -2.04 -3.05 -23.96
C TRP A 246 -3.43 -3.61 -23.69
N ILE A 247 -4.39 -2.77 -23.30
CA ILE A 247 -5.78 -3.16 -23.10
C ILE A 247 -6.43 -3.38 -24.48
N PRO A 248 -6.91 -4.61 -24.80
CA PRO A 248 -7.57 -4.87 -26.07
C PRO A 248 -8.79 -3.96 -26.26
N PRO A 249 -9.05 -3.41 -27.47
CA PRO A 249 -10.22 -2.58 -27.73
C PRO A 249 -11.57 -3.26 -27.44
N THR A 250 -11.58 -4.60 -27.40
CA THR A 250 -12.77 -5.41 -27.07
C THR A 250 -13.12 -5.40 -25.58
N GLU A 251 -12.20 -4.98 -24.71
CA GLU A 251 -12.36 -4.96 -23.25
C GLU A 251 -12.89 -3.58 -22.79
N THR A 252 -14.03 -3.14 -23.34
CA THR A 252 -14.59 -1.79 -23.11
C THR A 252 -14.73 -1.44 -21.64
N TYR A 253 -15.13 -2.39 -20.79
CA TYR A 253 -15.27 -2.16 -19.36
C TYR A 253 -13.92 -1.83 -18.70
N GLN A 254 -12.87 -2.60 -18.99
CA GLN A 254 -11.53 -2.34 -18.45
C GLN A 254 -10.98 -1.01 -18.94
N ILE A 255 -11.24 -0.63 -20.19
CA ILE A 255 -10.88 0.70 -20.72
C ILE A 255 -11.55 1.81 -19.90
N ILE A 256 -12.85 1.71 -19.63
CA ILE A 256 -13.59 2.74 -18.88
C ILE A 256 -13.04 2.88 -17.45
N VAL A 257 -12.82 1.76 -16.76
CA VAL A 257 -12.33 1.78 -15.38
C VAL A 257 -10.87 2.28 -15.33
N HIS A 258 -10.04 1.89 -16.29
CA HIS A 258 -8.66 2.36 -16.41
C HIS A 258 -8.58 3.87 -16.70
N ASP A 259 -9.35 4.34 -17.68
CA ASP A 259 -9.40 5.76 -18.03
C ASP A 259 -9.97 6.59 -16.86
N ALA A 260 -10.86 6.01 -16.04
CA ALA A 260 -11.29 6.61 -14.78
C ALA A 260 -10.13 6.72 -13.78
N ALA A 261 -9.38 5.64 -13.53
CA ALA A 261 -8.24 5.66 -12.61
C ALA A 261 -7.16 6.68 -13.03
N VAL A 262 -6.84 6.75 -14.34
CA VAL A 262 -5.90 7.74 -14.90
C VAL A 262 -6.40 9.16 -14.67
N ARG A 263 -7.69 9.43 -14.93
CA ARG A 263 -8.30 10.74 -14.72
C ARG A 263 -8.30 11.16 -13.26
N GLU A 264 -8.76 10.29 -12.35
CA GLU A 264 -8.80 10.61 -10.92
C GLU A 264 -7.39 10.83 -10.36
N TRP A 265 -6.40 10.01 -10.77
CA TRP A 265 -5.01 10.22 -10.36
C TRP A 265 -4.43 11.53 -10.89
N THR A 266 -4.81 11.93 -12.11
CA THR A 266 -4.42 13.23 -12.68
C THR A 266 -5.00 14.38 -11.86
N HIS A 267 -6.31 14.37 -11.60
CA HIS A 267 -6.98 15.40 -10.79
C HIS A 267 -6.40 15.52 -9.39
N LEU A 268 -6.04 14.40 -8.74
CA LEU A 268 -5.41 14.45 -7.43
C LEU A 268 -4.06 15.19 -7.46
N GLY A 269 -3.25 14.99 -8.51
CA GLY A 269 -2.00 15.72 -8.69
C GLY A 269 -2.22 17.23 -8.84
N GLU A 270 -3.21 17.61 -9.64
CA GLU A 270 -3.61 19.02 -9.83
C GLU A 270 -4.11 19.64 -8.51
N ALA A 271 -4.93 18.93 -7.74
CA ALA A 271 -5.39 19.35 -6.41
C ALA A 271 -4.24 19.56 -5.41
N LEU A 272 -3.11 18.87 -5.59
CA LEU A 272 -1.87 19.07 -4.81
C LEU A 272 -0.97 20.19 -5.38
N GLY A 273 -1.40 20.82 -6.49
CA GLY A 273 -0.67 21.85 -7.19
C GLY A 273 0.59 21.32 -7.86
N LEU A 274 0.48 20.16 -8.52
CA LEU A 274 1.47 19.61 -9.45
C LEU A 274 1.03 19.94 -10.89
N SER A 275 2.00 20.23 -11.76
CA SER A 275 1.77 20.34 -13.21
C SER A 275 2.36 19.12 -13.90
N MET A 276 1.62 18.57 -14.86
CA MET A 276 2.03 17.41 -15.62
C MET A 276 3.36 17.66 -16.34
N GLU A 277 3.49 18.80 -17.03
CA GLU A 277 4.67 19.16 -17.81
C GLU A 277 5.90 19.37 -16.92
N LEU A 278 5.72 20.04 -15.78
CA LEU A 278 6.81 20.31 -14.85
C LEU A 278 7.30 19.02 -14.18
N GLU A 279 6.39 18.16 -13.75
CA GLU A 279 6.74 16.88 -13.12
C GLU A 279 7.34 15.89 -14.12
N GLN A 280 6.85 15.86 -15.36
CA GLN A 280 7.47 15.10 -16.44
C GLN A 280 8.91 15.53 -16.67
N LYS A 281 9.13 16.84 -16.87
CA LYS A 281 10.46 17.39 -17.12
C LYS A 281 11.40 17.11 -15.95
N ARG A 282 10.95 17.31 -14.71
CA ARG A 282 11.72 16.97 -13.50
C ARG A 282 12.08 15.49 -13.48
N TYR A 283 11.10 14.62 -13.76
CA TYR A 283 11.32 13.18 -13.76
C TYR A 283 12.37 12.75 -14.77
N GLU A 284 12.30 13.27 -16.00
CA GLU A 284 13.25 13.01 -17.07
C GLU A 284 14.66 13.51 -16.75
N GLN A 285 14.79 14.71 -16.18
CA GLN A 285 16.09 15.26 -15.74
C GLN A 285 16.75 14.38 -14.66
N GLU A 286 15.94 13.90 -13.71
CA GLU A 286 16.39 13.03 -12.63
C GLU A 286 16.55 11.56 -13.05
N ALA A 287 16.05 11.15 -14.22
CA ALA A 287 16.09 9.75 -14.66
C ALA A 287 17.53 9.21 -14.78
N ALA A 288 18.48 10.07 -15.18
CA ALA A 288 19.90 9.74 -15.23
C ALA A 288 20.53 9.48 -13.84
N ARG A 289 19.85 9.82 -12.75
CA ARG A 289 20.32 9.62 -11.38
C ARG A 289 19.58 8.50 -10.67
N ARG A 290 18.74 7.73 -11.36
CA ARG A 290 17.87 6.72 -10.74
C ARG A 290 18.02 5.38 -11.41
N CYS A 291 17.61 4.33 -10.70
CA CYS A 291 17.52 3.00 -11.27
C CYS A 291 16.37 2.97 -12.30
N ALA A 292 16.62 2.44 -13.48
CA ALA A 292 15.63 2.30 -14.54
C ALA A 292 14.61 1.18 -14.22
N TRP A 293 14.99 0.22 -13.36
CA TRP A 293 14.07 -0.82 -12.91
C TRP A 293 13.01 -0.25 -11.98
N PHE A 294 11.76 -0.18 -12.45
CA PHE A 294 10.70 0.57 -11.76
C PHE A 294 10.34 0.06 -10.36
N ALA A 295 10.54 -1.24 -10.11
CA ALA A 295 10.28 -1.86 -8.82
C ALA A 295 11.44 -1.65 -7.81
N CYS A 296 12.60 -1.15 -8.28
CA CYS A 296 13.71 -0.80 -7.40
C CYS A 296 13.34 0.38 -6.49
N PRO A 297 13.65 0.35 -5.18
CA PRO A 297 13.49 1.53 -4.32
C PRO A 297 14.19 2.79 -4.87
N SER A 298 15.36 2.62 -5.49
CA SER A 298 16.12 3.70 -6.14
C SER A 298 15.58 4.14 -7.51
N HIS A 299 14.41 3.66 -7.93
CA HIS A 299 13.70 4.18 -9.11
C HIS A 299 12.98 5.49 -8.82
N ARG A 300 12.44 5.61 -7.61
CA ARG A 300 11.64 6.76 -7.16
C ARG A 300 12.48 7.74 -6.36
N THR A 301 13.50 7.25 -5.68
CA THR A 301 14.45 8.07 -4.93
C THR A 301 15.80 8.14 -5.64
N THR A 302 16.47 9.27 -5.52
CA THR A 302 17.89 9.35 -5.90
C THR A 302 18.65 8.44 -4.93
N PRO A 303 19.39 7.42 -5.41
CA PRO A 303 20.22 6.59 -4.55
C PRO A 303 21.25 7.45 -3.81
N ASN A 304 21.78 6.91 -2.71
CA ASN A 304 22.92 7.51 -2.01
C ASN A 304 24.07 7.75 -3.01
N GLU A 305 24.81 8.85 -2.87
CA GLU A 305 25.97 9.20 -3.69
C GLU A 305 27.04 8.09 -3.72
N SER A 306 27.03 7.20 -2.73
CA SER A 306 27.88 5.99 -2.69
C SER A 306 27.54 4.94 -3.74
N ILE A 307 26.34 4.96 -4.34
CA ILE A 307 25.89 3.96 -5.31
C ILE A 307 26.17 4.46 -6.73
N THR A 308 27.22 3.93 -7.35
CA THR A 308 27.51 4.15 -8.77
C THR A 308 26.54 3.35 -9.64
N LEU A 309 25.69 4.04 -10.39
CA LEU A 309 24.73 3.39 -11.29
C LEU A 309 25.43 2.79 -12.54
N LEU A 310 25.10 1.54 -12.85
CA LEU A 310 25.56 0.82 -14.03
C LEU A 310 24.75 1.25 -15.26
N SER A 311 25.38 1.91 -16.22
CA SER A 311 24.76 2.17 -17.52
C SER A 311 24.58 0.89 -18.33
N CYS A 312 23.45 0.79 -19.05
CA CYS A 312 23.22 -0.28 -20.00
C CYS A 312 24.28 -0.23 -21.11
N LYS A 313 25.07 -1.30 -21.27
CA LYS A 313 26.10 -1.41 -22.31
C LYS A 313 25.57 -1.34 -23.75
N GLY A 314 24.25 -1.45 -23.94
CA GLY A 314 23.61 -1.39 -25.25
C GLY A 314 23.25 0.03 -25.69
N CYS A 315 22.45 0.73 -24.88
CA CYS A 315 21.95 2.07 -25.22
C CYS A 315 22.63 3.22 -24.47
N GLY A 316 23.28 2.97 -23.33
CA GLY A 316 23.80 4.01 -22.44
C GLY A 316 22.74 4.79 -21.64
N ASP A 317 21.49 4.81 -22.12
CA ASP A 317 20.39 5.61 -21.56
C ASP A 317 19.89 5.08 -20.20
N ALA A 318 19.68 3.76 -20.10
CA ALA A 318 19.18 3.14 -18.87
C ALA A 318 20.32 2.92 -17.86
N ARG A 319 20.04 3.16 -16.57
CA ARG A 319 21.00 3.04 -15.48
C ARG A 319 20.44 2.15 -14.37
N TYR A 320 21.28 1.35 -13.71
CA TYR A 320 20.83 0.38 -12.72
C TYR A 320 21.67 0.46 -11.44
N CYS A 321 21.06 0.33 -10.27
CA CYS A 321 21.80 0.28 -9.00
C CYS A 321 22.61 -1.02 -8.81
N GLY A 322 22.42 -2.01 -9.68
CA GLY A 322 23.14 -3.28 -9.64
C GLY A 322 22.70 -4.24 -10.74
N ARG A 323 23.40 -5.37 -10.84
CA ARG A 323 23.14 -6.40 -11.87
C ARG A 323 21.77 -7.05 -11.73
N ALA A 324 21.28 -7.24 -10.50
CA ALA A 324 19.96 -7.80 -10.24
C ALA A 324 18.85 -6.97 -10.88
N CYS A 325 18.83 -5.65 -10.65
CA CYS A 325 17.86 -4.74 -11.25
C CYS A 325 17.96 -4.72 -12.79
N GLN A 326 19.17 -4.77 -13.35
CA GLN A 326 19.35 -4.86 -14.79
C GLN A 326 18.75 -6.15 -15.37
N ILE A 327 18.95 -7.29 -14.73
CA ILE A 327 18.40 -8.58 -15.17
C ILE A 327 16.87 -8.57 -15.08
N SER A 328 16.31 -8.08 -13.97
CA SER A 328 14.85 -7.97 -13.79
C SER A 328 14.20 -7.10 -14.86
N ASP A 329 14.77 -5.92 -15.12
CA ASP A 329 14.29 -5.01 -16.17
C ASP A 329 14.45 -5.59 -17.58
N TRP A 330 15.53 -6.34 -17.81
CA TRP A 330 15.78 -6.98 -19.10
C TRP A 330 14.83 -8.13 -19.40
N ASN A 331 14.52 -8.94 -18.39
CA ASN A 331 13.73 -10.16 -18.52
C ASN A 331 12.23 -9.95 -18.32
N LEU A 332 11.78 -8.72 -18.02
CA LEU A 332 10.37 -8.41 -17.93
C LEU A 332 9.70 -8.72 -19.27
N LYS A 333 8.84 -9.75 -19.26
CA LYS A 333 8.21 -10.33 -20.47
C LYS A 333 7.50 -9.26 -21.30
N GLU A 334 6.91 -8.27 -20.62
CA GLU A 334 6.17 -7.15 -21.20
C GLU A 334 6.83 -5.82 -20.78
N GLY A 335 7.05 -4.90 -21.73
CA GLY A 335 7.56 -3.56 -21.42
C GLY A 335 9.03 -3.42 -20.99
N GLY A 336 9.74 -4.54 -20.76
CA GLY A 336 11.14 -4.57 -20.31
C GLY A 336 12.13 -3.89 -21.25
N HIS A 337 13.29 -3.51 -20.70
CA HIS A 337 14.32 -2.74 -21.42
C HIS A 337 14.78 -3.39 -22.73
N LYS A 338 14.76 -4.73 -22.80
CA LYS A 338 15.12 -5.49 -24.00
C LYS A 338 14.39 -4.99 -25.26
N ARG A 339 13.11 -4.60 -25.18
CA ARG A 339 12.34 -4.11 -26.34
C ARG A 339 12.73 -2.68 -26.78
N LYS A 340 13.24 -1.88 -25.86
CA LYS A 340 13.57 -0.45 -26.07
C LYS A 340 15.05 -0.22 -26.39
N CYS A 341 15.91 -1.20 -26.07
CA CYS A 341 17.35 -1.08 -26.22
C CYS A 341 17.76 -0.92 -27.69
N ARG A 342 18.36 0.23 -28.04
CA ARG A 342 18.76 0.59 -29.41
C ARG A 342 19.75 -0.38 -30.05
N ARG A 343 20.60 -1.05 -29.27
CA ARG A 343 21.53 -2.08 -29.78
C ARG A 343 20.83 -3.18 -30.59
N LEU A 344 19.58 -3.50 -30.25
CA LEU A 344 18.81 -4.53 -30.95
C LEU A 344 18.05 -3.98 -32.17
N LYS A 345 17.96 -2.66 -32.34
CA LYS A 345 17.32 -2.02 -33.50
C LYS A 345 18.26 -1.80 -34.69
N GLY A 346 19.57 -2.01 -34.52
CA GLY A 346 20.58 -1.80 -35.57
C GLY A 346 21.22 -3.08 -36.11
N SER A 347 20.69 -4.26 -35.79
CA SER A 347 21.24 -5.56 -36.24
C SER A 347 20.32 -6.32 -37.19
N THR A 348 19.48 -5.61 -37.94
CA THR A 348 18.61 -6.16 -38.99
C THR A 348 19.03 -5.63 -40.34
#